data_AF-A0A974UIW1-F1
#
_entry.id   AF-A0A974UIW1-F1
#
_cell.length_a   1.000
_cell.length_b   1.000
_cell.length_c   1.000
_cell.angle_alpha   90.00
_cell.angle_beta   90.00
_cell.angle_gamma   90.00
#
_symmetry.space_group_name_H-M   'P 1'
#
loop_
_entity.id
_entity.type
_entity.pdbx_description
1 polymer ?
#
loop_
_entity_poly.entity_id
_entity_poly.type
_entity_poly.pdbx_seq_one_letter_code
_entity_poly.pdbx_strand_id
1 'polypeptide(L)'
;MEDFAQLEDAINYLNDDSEEDYKNPVFYFTFCPNYETQPYKDGWVVVEALNEKDAALKFLKKYPSTNGWLPCKTWYTEKDFKTTEMYKNNDNFGAGLHEVIK
;
A
#
# COMPACT_ATOMS: atom_id res chain seq x y z
N MET A 1 -12.68 -32.99 -35.33
CA MET A 1 -13.70 -32.52 -34.36
C MET A 1 -12.89 -31.73 -33.36
N GLU A 2 -12.79 -30.41 -33.57
CA GLU A 2 -11.94 -29.53 -32.77
C GLU A 2 -12.52 -29.43 -31.36
N ASP A 3 -11.64 -29.40 -30.38
CA ASP A 3 -11.91 -29.56 -28.96
C ASP A 3 -12.53 -28.28 -28.39
N PHE A 4 -13.84 -28.09 -28.62
CA PHE A 4 -14.60 -26.91 -28.18
C PHE A 4 -14.55 -26.69 -26.66
N ALA A 5 -14.28 -27.75 -25.87
CA ALA A 5 -14.14 -27.66 -24.42
C ALA A 5 -12.95 -26.78 -24.01
N GLN A 6 -11.81 -26.88 -24.69
CA GLN A 6 -10.64 -26.03 -24.39
C GLN A 6 -10.89 -24.56 -24.76
N LEU A 7 -11.71 -24.33 -25.79
CA LEU A 7 -12.06 -22.98 -26.22
C LEU A 7 -13.02 -22.32 -25.21
N GLU A 8 -14.00 -23.07 -24.72
CA GLU A 8 -14.92 -22.61 -23.68
C GLU A 8 -14.19 -22.36 -22.36
N ASP A 9 -13.24 -23.22 -21.97
CA ASP A 9 -12.41 -23.00 -20.79
C ASP A 9 -11.50 -21.77 -20.92
N ALA A 10 -10.90 -21.54 -22.09
CA ALA A 10 -10.09 -20.35 -22.35
C ALA A 10 -10.93 -19.07 -22.38
N ILE A 11 -12.14 -19.14 -22.94
CA ILE A 11 -13.10 -18.03 -22.95
C ILE A 11 -13.59 -17.75 -21.52
N ASN A 12 -13.86 -18.77 -20.71
CA ASN A 12 -14.23 -18.59 -19.31
C ASN A 12 -13.07 -18.05 -18.48
N TYR A 13 -11.82 -18.44 -18.74
CA TYR A 13 -10.64 -17.86 -18.09
C TYR A 13 -10.44 -16.38 -18.45
N LEU A 14 -10.74 -15.99 -19.70
CA LEU A 14 -10.67 -14.60 -20.15
C LEU A 14 -11.89 -13.77 -19.72
N ASN A 15 -13.05 -14.40 -19.55
CA ASN A 15 -14.30 -13.77 -19.11
C ASN A 15 -14.53 -13.89 -17.60
N ASP A 16 -13.64 -14.54 -16.86
CA ASP A 16 -13.48 -14.43 -15.39
C ASP A 16 -12.81 -13.09 -15.02
N ASP A 17 -13.11 -12.06 -15.81
CA ASP A 17 -13.28 -10.68 -15.36
C ASP A 17 -14.47 -10.63 -14.39
N SER A 18 -14.42 -11.45 -13.33
CA SER A 18 -15.04 -11.05 -12.09
C SER A 18 -14.58 -9.61 -11.85
N GLU A 19 -15.53 -8.71 -11.70
CA GLU A 19 -15.30 -7.35 -11.20
C GLU A 19 -14.78 -7.41 -9.75
N GLU A 20 -13.71 -8.15 -9.47
CA GLU A 20 -12.77 -7.69 -8.48
C GLU A 20 -12.16 -6.43 -9.09
N ASP A 21 -12.77 -5.28 -8.78
CA ASP A 21 -12.14 -3.97 -8.77
C ASP A 21 -10.63 -4.20 -8.70
N TYR A 22 -9.87 -3.92 -9.76
CA TYR A 22 -8.41 -4.01 -9.73
C TYR A 22 -7.94 -3.07 -8.62
N LYS A 23 -7.94 -3.57 -7.38
CA LYS A 23 -7.67 -2.79 -6.21
C LYS A 23 -6.19 -2.60 -6.27
N ASN A 24 -5.81 -1.37 -6.59
CA ASN A 24 -4.42 -0.99 -6.64
C ASN A 24 -3.72 -1.53 -5.37
N PRO A 25 -2.56 -2.19 -5.52
CA PRO A 25 -1.77 -2.61 -4.39
C PRO A 25 -1.64 -1.51 -3.34
N VAL A 26 -1.69 -1.90 -2.06
CA VAL A 26 -1.56 -0.97 -0.93
C VAL A 26 -0.19 -1.09 -0.28
N PHE A 27 0.41 0.08 -0.01
CA PHE A 27 1.72 0.21 0.60
C PHE A 27 1.61 1.03 1.88
N TYR A 28 2.38 0.67 2.90
CA TYR A 28 2.30 1.29 4.22
C TYR A 28 3.60 2.05 4.51
N PHE A 29 3.46 3.35 4.79
CA PHE A 29 4.58 4.23 5.12
C PHE A 29 4.48 4.67 6.58
N THR A 30 5.48 4.31 7.39
CA THR A 30 5.50 4.57 8.84
C THR A 30 6.29 5.84 9.17
N PHE A 31 5.80 6.61 10.13
CA PHE A 31 6.49 7.79 10.66
C PHE A 31 7.33 7.43 11.89
N CYS A 32 8.32 8.28 12.17
CA CYS A 32 9.18 8.15 13.34
C CYS A 32 8.71 9.04 14.49
N PRO A 33 8.97 8.65 15.74
CA PRO A 33 8.66 9.49 16.91
C PRO A 33 9.55 10.74 17.00
N ASN A 34 10.80 10.65 16.52
CA ASN A 34 11.87 11.62 16.86
C ASN A 34 12.20 12.64 15.76
N TYR A 35 11.32 12.85 14.77
CA TYR A 35 11.55 13.84 13.71
C TYR A 35 10.45 14.90 13.70
N GLU A 36 10.78 16.11 14.15
CA GLU A 36 9.83 17.23 14.27
C GLU A 36 9.31 17.75 12.93
N THR A 37 10.00 17.44 11.83
CA THR A 37 9.65 17.90 10.49
C THR A 37 8.70 16.97 9.74
N GLN A 38 8.30 15.85 10.35
CA GLN A 38 7.32 14.91 9.79
C GLN A 38 5.89 15.44 9.99
N PRO A 39 4.96 15.16 9.06
CA PRO A 39 3.56 15.58 9.17
C PRO A 39 2.84 14.88 10.33
N TYR A 40 3.29 13.69 10.71
CA TYR A 40 2.76 12.90 11.82
C TYR A 40 3.90 12.38 12.69
N LYS A 41 3.62 12.24 13.99
CA LYS A 41 4.44 11.45 14.91
C LYS A 41 3.86 10.05 14.96
N ASP A 42 4.72 9.05 14.74
CA ASP A 42 4.36 7.63 14.78
C ASP A 42 3.20 7.25 13.84
N GLY A 43 2.65 6.04 13.94
CA GLY A 43 1.60 5.57 13.04
C GLY A 43 2.06 5.37 11.60
N TRP A 44 1.10 5.31 10.67
CA TRP A 44 1.37 5.12 9.24
C TRP A 44 0.31 5.76 8.34
N VAL A 45 0.66 5.92 7.06
CA VAL A 45 -0.32 6.11 5.98
C VAL A 45 -0.38 4.89 5.08
N VAL A 46 -1.53 4.72 4.42
CA VAL A 46 -1.72 3.74 3.36
C VAL A 46 -1.69 4.46 2.02
N VAL A 47 -1.00 3.89 1.04
CA VAL A 47 -0.92 4.42 -0.32
C VAL A 47 -1.41 3.36 -1.29
N GLU A 48 -2.53 3.64 -1.96
CA GLU A 48 -3.03 2.86 -3.09
C GLU A 48 -2.22 3.25 -4.34
N ALA A 49 -1.52 2.31 -4.95
CA ALA A 49 -0.62 2.60 -6.07
C ALA A 49 -0.44 1.40 -7.01
N LEU A 50 -0.03 1.67 -8.24
CA LEU A 50 0.19 0.64 -9.25
C LEU A 50 1.36 -0.29 -8.90
N ASN A 51 2.36 0.24 -8.22
CA ASN A 51 3.58 -0.45 -7.78
C ASN A 51 4.32 0.41 -6.76
N GLU A 52 5.42 -0.12 -6.20
CA GLU A 52 6.25 0.56 -5.19
C GLU A 52 6.76 1.94 -5.64
N LYS A 53 7.14 2.07 -6.92
CA LYS A 53 7.65 3.35 -7.45
C LYS A 53 6.54 4.40 -7.50
N ASP A 54 5.35 4.03 -7.95
CA ASP A 54 4.17 4.90 -7.93
C ASP A 54 3.77 5.27 -6.48
N ALA A 55 3.84 4.30 -5.56
CA ALA A 55 3.56 4.55 -4.15
C ALA A 55 4.51 5.59 -3.54
N ALA A 56 5.81 5.45 -3.79
CA ALA A 56 6.81 6.40 -3.33
C ALA A 56 6.60 7.79 -3.94
N LEU A 57 6.26 7.88 -5.23
CA LEU A 57 5.97 9.15 -5.89
C LEU A 57 4.73 9.84 -5.30
N LYS A 58 3.63 9.10 -5.07
CA LYS A 58 2.43 9.64 -4.44
C LYS A 58 2.70 10.10 -3.01
N PHE A 59 3.44 9.31 -2.24
CA PHE A 59 3.86 9.68 -0.89
C PHE A 59 4.67 10.98 -0.90
N LEU A 60 5.73 11.07 -1.72
CA LEU A 60 6.60 12.25 -1.81
C LEU A 60 5.90 13.48 -2.38
N LYS A 61 4.91 13.30 -3.25
CA LYS A 61 4.08 14.40 -3.77
C LYS A 61 3.23 15.02 -2.66
N LYS A 62 2.68 14.19 -1.77
CA LYS A 62 1.89 14.67 -0.62
C LYS A 62 2.77 15.19 0.51
N TYR A 63 3.91 14.53 0.71
CA TYR A 63 4.87 14.83 1.77
C TYR A 63 6.27 15.09 1.18
N PRO A 64 6.50 16.28 0.61
CA PRO A 64 7.80 16.60 0.05
C PRO A 64 8.90 16.50 1.12
N SER A 65 10.01 15.87 0.77
CA SER A 65 11.23 15.79 1.59
C SER A 65 11.95 17.16 1.73
N THR A 66 11.24 18.28 1.58
CA THR A 66 11.80 19.64 1.62
C THR A 66 12.39 20.01 2.98
N ASN A 67 12.10 19.24 4.03
CA ASN A 67 12.60 19.45 5.39
C ASN A 67 13.54 18.34 5.89
N GLY A 68 14.13 17.55 4.98
CA GLY A 68 15.19 16.60 5.29
C GLY A 68 14.79 15.39 6.16
N TRP A 69 13.49 15.11 6.32
CA TRP A 69 13.05 13.88 6.97
C TRP A 69 12.87 12.76 5.96
N LEU A 70 13.22 11.56 6.41
CA LEU A 70 12.96 10.30 5.71
C LEU A 70 11.95 9.48 6.53
N PRO A 71 11.11 8.65 5.89
CA PRO A 71 10.31 7.66 6.59
C PRO A 71 11.15 6.79 7.53
N CYS A 72 10.56 6.33 8.64
CA CYS A 72 11.27 5.51 9.64
C CYS A 72 11.76 4.17 9.07
N LYS A 73 11.02 3.67 8.07
CA LYS A 73 11.38 2.57 7.18
C LYS A 73 10.85 2.94 5.80
N THR A 74 11.55 2.51 4.75
CA THR A 74 11.26 2.87 3.36
C THR A 74 9.77 2.69 3.01
N TRP A 75 9.20 1.49 3.20
CA TRP A 75 7.76 1.19 3.19
C TRP A 75 7.54 -0.31 3.52
N TYR A 76 6.29 -0.75 3.63
CA TYR A 76 5.89 -2.17 3.65
C TYR A 76 4.88 -2.46 2.53
N THR A 77 4.95 -3.67 1.96
CA THR A 77 3.82 -4.23 1.21
C THR A 77 2.69 -4.60 2.17
N GLU A 78 1.46 -4.77 1.68
CA GLU A 78 0.35 -5.25 2.51
C GLU A 78 0.65 -6.57 3.21
N LYS A 79 1.24 -7.51 2.46
CA LYS A 79 1.61 -8.82 2.98
C LYS A 79 2.58 -8.67 4.16
N ASP A 80 3.60 -7.85 4.02
CA ASP A 80 4.59 -7.65 5.07
C ASP A 80 4.00 -6.88 6.26
N PHE A 81 3.21 -5.85 6.00
CA PHE A 81 2.61 -5.02 7.05
C PHE A 81 1.69 -5.85 7.96
N LYS A 82 0.89 -6.76 7.38
CA LYS A 82 0.00 -7.68 8.12
C LYS A 82 0.73 -8.59 9.12
N THR A 83 2.02 -8.83 8.92
CA THR A 83 2.84 -9.63 9.86
C THR A 83 3.31 -8.86 11.08
N THR A 84 3.28 -7.51 11.02
CA THR A 84 3.78 -6.63 12.09
C THR A 84 2.82 -6.54 13.27
N GLU A 85 3.35 -6.26 14.46
CA GLU A 85 2.52 -5.93 15.62
C GLU A 85 1.74 -4.63 15.43
N MET A 86 2.22 -3.72 14.56
CA MET A 86 1.50 -2.50 14.22
C MET A 86 0.15 -2.80 13.59
N TYR A 87 0.10 -3.74 12.65
CA TYR A 87 -1.15 -4.17 12.05
C TYR A 87 -2.03 -4.93 13.03
N LYS A 88 -1.45 -5.90 13.75
CA LYS A 88 -2.22 -6.78 14.65
C LYS A 88 -2.85 -6.04 15.83
N ASN A 89 -2.14 -5.05 16.36
CA ASN A 89 -2.60 -4.26 17.52
C ASN A 89 -3.21 -2.91 17.10
N ASN A 90 -3.20 -2.60 15.81
CA ASN A 90 -3.60 -1.30 15.26
C ASN A 90 -2.92 -0.12 16.00
N ASP A 91 -1.63 -0.28 16.31
CA ASP A 91 -0.87 0.67 17.12
C ASP A 91 0.61 0.71 16.73
N ASN A 92 1.14 1.90 16.54
CA ASN A 92 2.56 2.18 16.42
C ASN A 92 2.87 3.34 17.36
N PHE A 93 3.39 3.03 18.56
CA PHE A 93 3.71 4.01 19.62
C PHE A 93 2.53 4.91 20.03
N GLY A 94 1.30 4.39 20.06
CA GLY A 94 0.10 5.15 20.40
C GLY A 94 -0.63 5.77 19.21
N ALA A 95 -0.14 5.57 17.98
CA ALA A 95 -0.76 6.08 16.76
C ALA A 95 -1.00 4.95 15.74
N GLY A 96 -2.17 4.96 15.09
CA GLY A 96 -2.57 3.98 14.08
C GLY A 96 -2.45 4.53 12.65
N LEU A 97 -3.47 4.26 11.84
CA LEU A 97 -3.65 4.84 10.52
C LEU A 97 -3.95 6.34 10.61
N HIS A 98 -3.15 7.17 9.94
CA HIS A 98 -3.43 8.60 9.79
C HIS A 98 -4.32 8.89 8.60
N GLU A 99 -4.01 8.30 7.43
CA GLU A 99 -4.75 8.55 6.20
C GLU A 99 -4.46 7.55 5.07
N VAL A 100 -5.30 7.62 4.03
CA VAL A 100 -5.17 6.86 2.78
C VAL A 100 -4.91 7.82 1.61
N ILE A 101 -3.85 7.58 0.85
CA ILE A 101 -3.48 8.33 -0.36
C ILE A 101 -3.86 7.50 -1.59
N LYS A 102 -4.62 8.10 -2.50
CA LYS A 102 -5.08 7.49 -3.76
C LYS A 102 -4.40 8.08 -4.97
#